data_AF-A0A344L6M5-F1
#
_entry.id   AF-A0A344L6M5-F1
#
_cell.length_a   1.000
_cell.length_b   1.000
_cell.length_c   1.000
_cell.angle_alpha   90.00
_cell.angle_beta   90.00
_cell.angle_gamma   90.00
#
_symmetry.space_group_name_H-M   'P 1'
#
loop_
_entity.id
_entity.type
_entity.pdbx_description
1 polymer ?
#
loop_
_entity_poly.entity_id
_entity_poly.type
_entity_poly.pdbx_seq_one_letter_code
_entity_poly.pdbx_strand_id
1 'polypeptide(L)'
;MNPERVAALVTRWVRCYTRGLPAPIAERRIGEIAADLHDHITCERDAGTGGTRIALGLLSRMVRGLPADVSWRGQHLQDRFPTLEEAMKKQKTAYRSAVGVALAAALILLWGMGAVGVIGVEGDRADLMYFGVLAVGVVGAVLARFRPAGMARALVATAAAQALVTVLAFAAGKHESPATSVLELLGLNGFFAALFLGSAWLFRRAEPRKPPVLR
;
A
#
# COMPACT_ATOMS: atom_id res chain seq x y z
N MET A 1 39.96 -33.37 -16.74
CA MET A 1 39.48 -31.99 -16.44
C MET A 1 40.30 -31.47 -15.26
N ASN A 2 40.91 -30.29 -15.36
CA ASN A 2 41.78 -29.76 -14.30
C ASN A 2 40.92 -29.16 -13.15
N PRO A 3 41.15 -29.50 -11.87
CA PRO A 3 40.40 -28.95 -10.73
C PRO A 3 40.38 -27.42 -10.70
N GLU A 4 41.43 -26.76 -11.17
CA GLU A 4 41.54 -25.30 -11.32
C GLU A 4 40.41 -24.71 -12.21
N ARG A 5 40.04 -25.41 -13.29
CA ARG A 5 38.95 -24.97 -14.19
C ARG A 5 37.58 -25.12 -13.54
N VAL A 6 37.39 -26.15 -12.71
CA VAL A 6 36.14 -26.35 -11.96
C VAL A 6 36.02 -25.32 -10.85
N ALA A 7 37.13 -25.01 -10.16
CA ALA A 7 37.19 -23.94 -9.17
C ALA A 7 36.79 -22.58 -9.76
N ALA A 8 37.34 -22.23 -10.93
CA ALA A 8 36.97 -21.00 -11.64
C ALA A 8 35.47 -20.96 -12.03
N LEU A 9 34.88 -22.10 -12.41
CA LEU A 9 33.45 -22.24 -12.68
C LEU A 9 32.59 -21.97 -11.44
N VAL A 10 32.97 -22.55 -10.29
CA VAL A 10 32.30 -22.33 -9.01
C VAL A 10 32.35 -20.85 -8.62
N THR A 11 33.53 -20.22 -8.68
CA THR A 11 33.67 -18.78 -8.38
C THR A 11 32.82 -17.92 -9.31
N ARG A 12 32.73 -18.28 -10.59
CA ARG A 12 31.92 -17.54 -11.57
C ARG A 12 30.42 -17.68 -11.30
N TRP A 13 29.97 -18.88 -10.92
CA TRP A 13 28.60 -19.10 -10.46
C TRP A 13 28.30 -18.27 -9.20
N VAL A 14 29.21 -18.27 -8.22
CA VAL A 14 29.05 -17.51 -6.97
C VAL A 14 28.89 -16.02 -7.22
N ARG A 15 29.74 -15.43 -8.05
CA ARG A 15 29.62 -14.01 -8.43
C ARG A 15 28.31 -13.73 -9.18
N CYS A 16 27.79 -14.69 -9.94
CA CYS A 16 26.54 -14.54 -10.67
C CYS A 16 25.34 -14.53 -9.71
N TYR A 17 25.22 -15.54 -8.82
CA TYR A 17 24.08 -15.62 -7.90
C TYR A 17 24.16 -14.63 -6.73
N THR A 18 25.32 -14.04 -6.44
CA THR A 18 25.43 -12.94 -5.47
C THR A 18 25.30 -11.56 -6.11
N ARG A 19 25.22 -11.48 -7.44
CA ARG A 19 25.04 -10.21 -8.17
C ARG A 19 23.73 -9.53 -7.77
N GLY A 20 23.84 -8.32 -7.22
CA GLY A 20 22.70 -7.50 -6.75
C GLY A 20 22.39 -7.62 -5.24
N LEU A 21 23.15 -8.41 -4.48
CA LEU A 21 23.06 -8.43 -3.01
C LEU A 21 23.91 -7.29 -2.39
N PRO A 22 23.62 -6.85 -1.15
CA PRO A 22 24.44 -5.89 -0.44
C PRO A 22 25.90 -6.35 -0.33
N ALA A 23 26.84 -5.44 -0.57
CA ALA A 23 28.29 -5.70 -0.54
C ALA A 23 28.77 -6.55 0.65
N PRO A 24 28.40 -6.28 1.93
CA PRO A 24 28.94 -7.05 3.05
C PRO A 24 28.49 -8.52 3.06
N ILE A 25 27.30 -8.83 2.55
CA ILE A 25 26.76 -10.20 2.51
C ILE A 25 27.38 -10.98 1.36
N ALA A 26 27.47 -10.33 0.19
CA ALA A 26 28.09 -10.92 -0.98
C ALA A 26 29.57 -11.20 -0.75
N GLU A 27 30.31 -10.24 -0.19
CA GLU A 27 31.75 -10.36 0.10
C GLU A 27 32.03 -11.44 1.14
N ARG A 28 31.26 -11.49 2.24
CA ARG A 28 31.39 -12.56 3.23
C ARG A 28 31.19 -13.94 2.60
N ARG A 29 30.12 -14.11 1.82
CA ARG A 29 29.78 -15.41 1.22
C ARG A 29 30.76 -15.84 0.14
N ILE A 30 31.24 -14.90 -0.67
CA ILE A 30 32.31 -15.14 -1.64
C ILE A 30 33.59 -15.57 -0.92
N GLY A 31 33.92 -14.91 0.20
CA GLY A 31 35.09 -15.24 1.02
C GLY A 31 35.01 -16.64 1.64
N GLU A 32 33.88 -17.00 2.25
CA GLU A 32 33.66 -18.33 2.83
C GLU A 32 33.83 -19.44 1.78
N ILE A 33 33.21 -19.30 0.60
CA ILE A 33 33.29 -20.32 -0.45
C ILE A 33 34.69 -20.37 -1.09
N ALA A 34 35.37 -19.23 -1.21
CA ALA A 34 36.74 -19.20 -1.73
C ALA A 34 37.73 -19.89 -0.78
N ALA A 35 37.58 -19.69 0.53
CA ALA A 35 38.37 -20.38 1.55
C ALA A 35 38.11 -21.89 1.53
N ASP A 36 36.85 -22.32 1.56
CA ASP A 36 36.44 -23.74 1.50
C ASP A 36 37.02 -24.47 0.26
N LEU A 37 37.01 -23.77 -0.88
CA LEU A 37 37.49 -24.31 -2.14
C LEU A 37 39.03 -24.43 -2.16
N HIS A 38 39.72 -23.47 -1.56
CA HIS A 38 41.18 -23.50 -1.42
C HIS A 38 41.59 -24.67 -0.51
N ASP A 39 41.00 -24.77 0.67
CA ASP A 39 41.30 -25.80 1.68
C ASP A 39 41.02 -27.21 1.16
N HIS A 40 39.95 -27.39 0.37
CA HIS A 40 39.63 -28.69 -0.20
C HIS A 40 40.65 -29.13 -1.27
N ILE A 41 41.12 -28.21 -2.11
CA ILE A 41 42.09 -28.51 -3.17
C ILE A 41 43.47 -28.80 -2.58
N THR A 42 43.89 -28.08 -1.54
CA THR A 42 45.18 -28.33 -0.86
C THR A 42 45.16 -29.68 -0.14
N CYS A 43 44.12 -29.97 0.64
CA CYS A 43 43.99 -31.22 1.40
C CYS A 43 43.97 -32.46 0.49
N GLU A 44 43.24 -32.42 -0.63
CA GLU A 44 43.19 -33.54 -1.59
C GLU A 44 44.49 -33.71 -2.39
N ARG A 45 45.26 -32.63 -2.60
CA ARG A 45 46.61 -32.74 -3.20
C ARG A 45 47.58 -33.42 -2.24
N ASP A 46 47.52 -33.07 -0.96
CA ASP A 46 48.38 -33.67 0.08
C ASP A 46 48.05 -35.15 0.32
N ALA A 47 46.79 -35.55 0.11
CA ALA A 47 46.35 -36.95 0.16
C ALA A 47 46.74 -37.78 -1.09
N GLY A 48 47.33 -37.17 -2.11
CA GLY A 48 47.76 -37.86 -3.35
C GLY A 48 46.60 -38.23 -4.29
N THR A 49 45.44 -37.60 -4.16
CA THR A 49 44.26 -37.95 -4.97
C THR A 49 44.40 -37.45 -6.42
N GLY A 50 44.02 -38.28 -7.39
CA GLY A 50 44.09 -37.91 -8.80
C GLY A 50 43.20 -36.69 -9.13
N GLY A 51 43.76 -35.67 -9.78
CA GLY A 51 43.07 -34.38 -10.02
C GLY A 51 41.71 -34.46 -10.73
N THR A 52 41.47 -35.51 -11.52
CA THR A 52 40.17 -35.76 -12.15
C THR A 52 39.09 -36.13 -11.14
N ARG A 53 39.43 -36.86 -10.06
CA ARG A 53 38.50 -37.24 -8.98
C ARG A 53 38.13 -36.03 -8.13
N ILE A 54 39.10 -35.16 -7.82
CA ILE A 54 38.89 -33.88 -7.13
C ILE A 54 37.94 -33.00 -7.94
N ALA A 55 38.19 -32.87 -9.26
CA ALA A 55 37.35 -32.10 -10.17
C ALA A 55 35.89 -32.62 -10.23
N LEU A 56 35.71 -33.95 -10.25
CA LEU A 56 34.38 -34.59 -10.23
C LEU A 56 33.64 -34.36 -8.91
N GLY A 57 34.35 -34.42 -7.77
CA GLY A 57 33.78 -34.14 -6.45
C GLY A 57 33.26 -32.71 -6.33
N LEU A 58 34.09 -31.74 -6.75
CA LEU A 58 33.72 -30.32 -6.77
C LEU A 58 32.52 -30.05 -7.70
N LEU A 59 32.52 -30.62 -8.89
CA LEU A 59 31.43 -30.45 -9.85
C LEU A 59 30.11 -31.03 -9.31
N SER A 60 30.17 -32.22 -8.70
CA SER A 60 29.01 -32.89 -8.10
C SER A 60 28.43 -32.08 -6.93
N ARG A 61 29.28 -31.56 -6.05
CA ARG A 61 28.87 -30.69 -4.92
C ARG A 61 28.25 -29.39 -5.42
N MET A 62 28.83 -28.76 -6.45
CA MET A 62 28.26 -27.58 -7.09
C MET A 62 26.86 -27.86 -7.65
N VAL A 63 26.71 -28.93 -8.45
CA VAL A 63 25.43 -29.27 -9.10
C VAL A 63 24.33 -29.55 -8.08
N ARG A 64 24.64 -30.25 -6.98
CA ARG A 64 23.66 -30.50 -5.91
C ARG A 64 23.36 -29.28 -5.03
N GLY A 65 24.28 -28.31 -4.92
CA GLY A 65 24.10 -27.08 -4.15
C GLY A 65 23.26 -26.01 -4.87
N LEU A 66 23.21 -26.05 -6.20
CA LEU A 66 22.50 -25.07 -7.04
C LEU A 66 21.06 -24.76 -6.60
N PRO A 67 20.20 -25.76 -6.29
CA PRO A 67 18.83 -25.47 -5.89
C PRO A 67 18.75 -24.71 -4.56
N ALA A 68 19.64 -25.04 -3.60
CA ALA A 68 19.71 -24.40 -2.30
C ALA A 68 20.21 -22.95 -2.39
N ASP A 69 21.19 -22.68 -3.26
CA ASP A 69 21.70 -21.32 -3.50
C ASP A 69 20.62 -20.41 -4.12
N VAL A 70 19.84 -20.95 -5.06
CA VAL A 70 18.73 -20.22 -5.71
C VAL A 70 17.56 -20.02 -4.74
N SER A 71 17.22 -21.02 -3.91
CA SER A 71 16.17 -20.88 -2.90
C SER A 71 16.54 -19.88 -1.81
N TRP A 72 17.81 -19.88 -1.37
CA TRP A 72 18.35 -18.93 -0.40
C TRP A 72 18.29 -17.49 -0.91
N ARG A 73 18.61 -17.28 -2.21
CA ARG A 73 18.45 -15.97 -2.87
C ARG A 73 16.98 -15.54 -2.91
N GLY A 74 16.05 -16.47 -3.20
CA GLY A 74 14.62 -16.21 -3.16
C GLY A 74 14.13 -15.73 -1.80
N GLN A 75 14.59 -16.36 -0.71
CA GLN A 75 14.27 -15.97 0.67
C GLN A 75 14.86 -14.59 1.03
N HIS A 76 16.10 -14.29 0.64
CA HIS A 76 16.72 -12.97 0.92
C HIS A 76 16.10 -11.82 0.10
N LEU A 77 15.53 -12.12 -1.07
CA LEU A 77 14.71 -11.14 -1.80
C LEU A 77 13.36 -10.92 -1.12
N GLN A 78 12.79 -11.95 -0.49
CA GLN A 78 11.53 -11.86 0.24
C GLN A 78 11.64 -10.95 1.48
N ASP A 79 12.80 -10.89 2.14
CA ASP A 79 13.10 -9.95 3.23
C ASP A 79 13.33 -8.49 2.76
N ARG A 80 13.58 -8.26 1.46
CA ARG A 80 13.75 -6.92 0.86
C ARG A 80 12.41 -6.22 0.55
N PHE A 81 11.34 -6.98 0.31
CA PHE A 81 10.03 -6.47 -0.10
C PHE A 81 8.84 -6.60 0.89
N PRO A 82 8.99 -7.00 2.17
CA PRO A 82 7.85 -7.11 3.08
C PRO A 82 7.24 -5.73 3.34
N THR A 83 8.06 -4.68 3.37
CA THR A 83 7.60 -3.29 3.56
C THR A 83 6.78 -2.75 2.40
N LEU A 84 7.07 -3.16 1.15
CA LEU A 84 6.28 -2.75 -0.02
C LEU A 84 4.95 -3.50 -0.07
N GLU A 85 4.96 -4.80 0.17
CA GLU A 85 3.73 -5.59 0.23
C GLU A 85 2.81 -5.13 1.37
N GLU A 86 3.38 -4.89 2.56
CA GLU A 86 2.65 -4.33 3.70
C GLU A 86 2.14 -2.92 3.42
N ALA A 87 2.94 -2.05 2.80
CA ALA A 87 2.52 -0.70 2.42
C ALA A 87 1.38 -0.75 1.39
N MET A 88 1.47 -1.63 0.38
CA MET A 88 0.41 -1.84 -0.61
C MET A 88 -0.86 -2.39 0.03
N LYS A 89 -0.74 -3.35 0.97
CA LYS A 89 -1.89 -3.87 1.75
C LYS A 89 -2.54 -2.76 2.57
N LYS A 90 -1.75 -1.97 3.31
CA LYS A 90 -2.26 -0.82 4.08
C LYS A 90 -2.95 0.21 3.19
N GLN A 91 -2.39 0.50 2.01
CA GLN A 91 -2.96 1.42 1.04
C GLN A 91 -4.31 0.91 0.50
N LYS A 92 -4.38 -0.38 0.14
CA LYS A 92 -5.61 -1.03 -0.33
C LYS A 92 -6.69 -1.05 0.76
N THR A 93 -6.32 -1.36 2.00
CA THR A 93 -7.24 -1.33 3.14
C THR A 93 -7.74 0.08 3.40
N ALA A 94 -6.85 1.08 3.44
CA ALA A 94 -7.22 2.48 3.62
C ALA A 94 -8.19 2.97 2.54
N TYR A 95 -7.95 2.61 1.27
CA TYR A 95 -8.86 2.93 0.17
C TYR A 95 -10.24 2.30 0.36
N ARG A 96 -10.31 1.01 0.69
CA ARG A 96 -11.58 0.30 0.91
C ARG A 96 -12.35 0.86 2.10
N SER A 97 -11.65 1.17 3.20
CA SER A 97 -12.24 1.81 4.36
C SER A 97 -12.77 3.21 4.01
N ALA A 98 -12.03 4.00 3.24
CA ALA A 98 -12.47 5.32 2.78
C ALA A 98 -13.77 5.23 1.97
N VAL A 99 -13.82 4.32 0.98
CA VAL A 99 -15.03 4.05 0.18
C VAL A 99 -16.19 3.63 1.09
N GLY A 100 -15.95 2.70 2.02
CA GLY A 100 -16.97 2.23 2.96
C GLY A 100 -17.57 3.35 3.79
N VAL A 101 -16.73 4.22 4.37
CA VAL A 101 -17.18 5.37 5.16
C VAL A 101 -17.96 6.37 4.30
N ALA A 102 -17.47 6.69 3.10
CA ALA A 102 -18.17 7.63 2.21
C ALA A 102 -19.53 7.11 1.76
N LEU A 103 -19.62 5.83 1.39
CA LEU A 103 -20.87 5.20 0.96
C LEU A 103 -21.85 5.06 2.13
N ALA A 104 -21.37 4.67 3.31
CA ALA A 104 -22.21 4.62 4.50
C ALA A 104 -22.78 5.99 4.84
N ALA A 105 -21.94 7.04 4.84
CA ALA A 105 -22.39 8.41 5.07
C ALA A 105 -23.43 8.84 4.04
N ALA A 106 -23.20 8.59 2.75
CA ALA A 106 -24.14 8.93 1.69
C ALA A 106 -25.47 8.17 1.80
N LEU A 107 -25.42 6.87 2.12
CA LEU A 107 -26.61 6.04 2.28
C LEU A 107 -27.43 6.43 3.50
N ILE A 108 -26.78 6.70 4.63
CA ILE A 108 -27.45 7.17 5.85
C ILE A 108 -28.08 8.54 5.59
N LEU A 109 -27.40 9.43 4.87
CA LEU A 109 -27.95 10.74 4.50
C LEU A 109 -29.17 10.60 3.58
N LEU A 110 -29.07 9.74 2.56
CA LEU A 110 -30.18 9.43 1.65
C LEU A 110 -31.38 8.82 2.38
N TRP A 111 -31.10 7.91 3.31
CA TRP A 111 -32.13 7.33 4.18
C TRP A 111 -32.79 8.39 5.05
N GLY A 112 -32.00 9.28 5.68
CA GLY A 112 -32.52 10.39 6.48
C GLY A 112 -33.45 11.31 5.68
N MET A 113 -33.08 11.62 4.44
CA MET A 113 -33.93 12.38 3.50
C MET A 113 -35.25 11.67 3.19
N GLY A 114 -35.24 10.34 3.01
CA GLY A 114 -36.42 9.59 2.58
C GLY A 114 -37.35 9.13 3.71
N ALA A 115 -36.82 8.89 4.91
CA ALA A 115 -37.57 8.23 5.99
C ALA A 115 -38.05 9.17 7.10
N VAL A 116 -37.37 10.31 7.30
CA VAL A 116 -37.64 11.21 8.44
C VAL A 116 -37.89 12.65 8.00
N GLY A 117 -37.38 13.07 6.83
CA GLY A 117 -37.25 14.49 6.48
C GLY A 117 -36.13 15.11 7.33
N VAL A 118 -35.11 15.67 6.71
CA VAL A 118 -33.90 16.10 7.46
C VAL A 118 -34.11 17.48 8.08
N ILE A 119 -34.90 18.35 7.44
CA ILE A 119 -35.26 19.68 7.95
C ILE A 119 -36.71 20.04 7.59
N GLY A 120 -37.57 20.22 8.60
CA GLY A 120 -38.90 20.82 8.44
C GLY A 120 -40.07 19.84 8.29
N VAL A 121 -41.23 20.35 7.87
CA VAL A 121 -42.44 19.55 7.58
C VAL A 121 -42.23 18.82 6.25
N GLU A 122 -42.73 17.58 6.11
CA GLU A 122 -42.59 16.75 4.90
C GLU A 122 -42.79 17.54 3.60
N GLY A 123 -41.78 17.48 2.70
CA GLY A 123 -41.83 18.12 1.38
C GLY A 123 -41.24 19.53 1.29
N ASP A 124 -40.55 20.02 2.33
CA ASP A 124 -39.90 21.33 2.29
C ASP A 124 -38.68 21.36 1.34
N ARG A 125 -38.47 22.51 0.67
CA ARG A 125 -37.39 22.71 -0.30
C ARG A 125 -35.99 22.57 0.32
N ALA A 126 -35.88 22.60 1.64
CA ALA A 126 -34.63 22.42 2.37
C ALA A 126 -34.01 21.03 2.13
N ASP A 127 -34.82 19.98 1.95
CA ASP A 127 -34.31 18.63 1.70
C ASP A 127 -33.63 18.51 0.31
N LEU A 128 -34.00 19.37 -0.66
CA LEU A 128 -33.33 19.45 -1.97
C LEU A 128 -31.86 19.87 -1.87
N MET A 129 -31.48 20.56 -0.80
CA MET A 129 -30.11 21.02 -0.60
C MET A 129 -29.17 19.84 -0.32
N TYR A 130 -29.66 18.81 0.38
CA TYR A 130 -28.91 17.59 0.65
C TYR A 130 -28.71 16.71 -0.60
N PHE A 131 -29.66 16.74 -1.54
CA PHE A 131 -29.42 16.17 -2.89
C PHE A 131 -28.27 16.89 -3.60
N GLY A 132 -28.18 18.23 -3.45
CA GLY A 132 -27.04 19.01 -3.95
C GLY A 132 -25.70 18.55 -3.36
N VAL A 133 -25.65 18.26 -2.06
CA VAL A 133 -24.44 17.75 -1.40
C VAL A 133 -24.03 16.39 -1.97
N LEU A 134 -24.97 15.46 -2.13
CA LEU A 134 -24.70 14.17 -2.77
C LEU A 134 -24.24 14.33 -4.22
N ALA A 135 -24.86 15.25 -4.98
CA ALA A 135 -24.47 15.54 -6.35
C ALA A 135 -23.02 16.05 -6.44
N VAL A 136 -22.59 16.95 -5.54
CA VAL A 136 -21.17 17.39 -5.44
C VAL A 136 -20.25 16.19 -5.21
N GLY A 137 -20.62 15.26 -4.33
CA GLY A 137 -19.86 14.04 -4.09
C GLY A 137 -19.75 13.14 -5.33
N VAL A 138 -20.86 12.89 -6.02
CA VAL A 138 -20.92 12.03 -7.21
C VAL A 138 -20.14 12.66 -8.37
N VAL A 139 -20.41 13.93 -8.69
CA VAL A 139 -19.72 14.65 -9.77
C VAL A 139 -18.22 14.73 -9.45
N GLY A 140 -17.87 15.06 -8.21
CA GLY A 140 -16.49 15.07 -7.74
C GLY A 140 -15.81 13.71 -7.91
N ALA A 141 -16.50 12.60 -7.60
CA ALA A 141 -15.97 11.25 -7.78
C ALA A 141 -15.74 10.88 -9.25
N VAL A 142 -16.68 11.26 -10.13
CA VAL A 142 -16.57 11.05 -11.58
C VAL A 142 -15.40 11.85 -12.15
N LEU A 143 -15.27 13.14 -11.80
CA LEU A 143 -14.16 14.00 -12.22
C LEU A 143 -12.82 13.51 -11.66
N ALA A 144 -12.81 12.98 -10.44
CA ALA A 144 -11.66 12.35 -9.82
C ALA A 144 -11.25 11.03 -10.46
N ARG A 145 -12.11 10.44 -11.32
CA ARG A 145 -11.93 9.10 -11.92
C ARG A 145 -11.62 8.04 -10.87
N PHE A 146 -12.22 8.16 -9.68
CA PHE A 146 -11.99 7.28 -8.53
C PHE A 146 -10.51 7.19 -8.10
N ARG A 147 -9.68 8.18 -8.42
CA ARG A 147 -8.28 8.22 -7.94
C ARG A 147 -8.22 8.74 -6.50
N PRO A 148 -7.37 8.19 -5.62
CA PRO A 148 -7.33 8.56 -4.19
C PRO A 148 -7.21 10.07 -3.95
N ALA A 149 -6.25 10.73 -4.60
CA ALA A 149 -6.04 12.17 -4.46
C ALA A 149 -7.23 13.02 -4.95
N GLY A 150 -7.92 12.56 -6.00
CA GLY A 150 -9.12 13.22 -6.51
C GLY A 150 -10.32 13.02 -5.59
N MET A 151 -10.53 11.80 -5.10
CA MET A 151 -11.60 11.45 -4.16
C MET A 151 -11.48 12.23 -2.85
N ALA A 152 -10.26 12.43 -2.35
CA ALA A 152 -10.03 13.27 -1.19
C ALA A 152 -10.52 14.71 -1.39
N ARG A 153 -10.23 15.32 -2.55
CA ARG A 153 -10.71 16.68 -2.87
C ARG A 153 -12.23 16.71 -3.06
N ALA A 154 -12.80 15.69 -3.72
CA ALA A 154 -14.23 15.56 -3.91
C ALA A 154 -14.96 15.53 -2.56
N LEU A 155 -14.51 14.71 -1.61
CA LEU A 155 -15.13 14.60 -0.29
C LEU A 155 -14.91 15.82 0.59
N VAL A 156 -13.78 16.53 0.46
CA VAL A 156 -13.61 17.85 1.10
C VAL A 156 -14.62 18.85 0.53
N ALA A 157 -14.84 18.87 -0.78
CA ALA A 157 -15.85 19.71 -1.40
C ALA A 157 -17.27 19.32 -0.95
N THR A 158 -17.57 18.02 -0.80
CA THR A 158 -18.84 17.53 -0.24
C THR A 158 -19.03 17.99 1.21
N ALA A 159 -17.99 17.92 2.04
CA ALA A 159 -18.05 18.44 3.42
C ALA A 159 -18.27 19.96 3.46
N ALA A 160 -17.62 20.71 2.56
CA ALA A 160 -17.84 22.15 2.41
C ALA A 160 -19.28 22.47 1.97
N ALA A 161 -19.85 21.68 1.05
CA ALA A 161 -21.26 21.79 0.68
C ALA A 161 -22.19 21.53 1.88
N GLN A 162 -21.88 20.54 2.73
CA GLN A 162 -22.65 20.27 3.96
C GLN A 162 -22.60 21.45 4.95
N ALA A 163 -21.43 22.07 5.11
CA ALA A 163 -21.29 23.28 5.91
C ALA A 163 -22.11 24.45 5.32
N LEU A 164 -22.15 24.59 3.99
CA LEU A 164 -22.97 25.59 3.32
C LEU A 164 -24.46 25.36 3.56
N VAL A 165 -24.93 24.11 3.53
CA VAL A 165 -26.33 23.77 3.88
C VAL A 165 -26.65 24.25 5.29
N THR A 166 -25.75 24.04 6.24
CA THR A 166 -25.90 24.53 7.61
C THR A 166 -26.06 26.05 7.63
N VAL A 167 -25.14 26.79 7.00
CA VAL A 167 -25.20 28.27 6.96
C VAL A 167 -26.51 28.78 6.37
N LEU A 168 -26.97 28.17 5.27
CA LEU A 168 -28.21 28.55 4.60
C LEU A 168 -29.45 28.20 5.44
N ALA A 169 -29.45 27.08 6.17
CA ALA A 169 -30.53 26.73 7.09
C ALA A 169 -30.64 27.74 8.25
N PHE A 170 -29.51 28.22 8.78
CA PHE A 170 -29.49 29.30 9.77
C PHE A 170 -30.04 30.61 9.19
N ALA A 171 -29.54 31.01 8.00
CA ALA A 171 -30.00 32.23 7.32
C ALA A 171 -31.50 32.20 6.98
N ALA A 172 -32.06 31.02 6.72
CA ALA A 172 -33.49 30.83 6.48
C ALA A 172 -34.34 30.75 7.77
N GLY A 173 -33.76 30.98 8.95
CA GLY A 173 -34.49 31.00 10.23
C GLY A 173 -34.96 29.62 10.71
N LYS A 174 -34.43 28.51 10.17
CA LYS A 174 -34.89 27.16 10.53
C LYS A 174 -34.69 26.78 11.99
N HIS A 175 -33.72 27.42 12.64
CA HIS A 175 -33.41 27.26 14.05
C HIS A 175 -34.47 27.85 15.00
N GLU A 176 -35.38 28.69 14.49
CA GLU A 176 -36.47 29.30 15.26
C GLU A 176 -37.74 28.44 15.23
N SER A 177 -37.75 27.37 14.43
CA SER A 177 -38.88 26.44 14.35
C SER A 177 -38.88 25.49 15.56
N PRO A 178 -40.05 25.22 16.19
CA PRO A 178 -40.15 24.28 17.30
C PRO A 178 -39.79 22.83 16.93
N ALA A 179 -39.70 22.52 15.63
CA ALA A 179 -39.36 21.20 15.12
C ALA A 179 -37.85 20.95 14.94
N THR A 180 -36.98 21.96 15.06
CA THR A 180 -35.54 21.79 14.79
C THR A 180 -34.70 22.63 15.74
N SER A 181 -33.96 21.96 16.63
CA SER A 181 -33.06 22.66 17.55
C SER A 181 -31.71 23.02 16.88
N VAL A 182 -31.07 24.10 17.36
CA VAL A 182 -29.72 24.51 16.95
C VAL A 182 -28.72 23.35 17.11
N LEU A 183 -28.83 22.62 18.21
CA LEU A 183 -27.93 21.50 18.52
C LEU A 183 -28.11 20.34 17.56
N GLU A 184 -29.35 20.02 17.20
CA GLU A 184 -29.66 18.95 16.26
C GLU A 184 -29.16 19.30 14.84
N LEU A 185 -29.40 20.53 14.38
CA LEU A 185 -28.93 21.00 13.08
C LEU A 185 -27.40 20.97 12.98
N LEU A 186 -26.70 21.52 13.97
CA LEU A 186 -25.24 21.55 14.01
C LEU A 186 -24.65 20.15 14.23
N GLY A 187 -25.25 19.36 15.12
CA GLY A 187 -24.80 18.02 15.44
C GLY A 187 -24.89 17.10 14.23
N LEU A 188 -26.03 17.10 13.54
CA LEU A 188 -26.26 16.25 12.37
C LEU A 188 -25.37 16.66 11.19
N ASN A 189 -25.35 17.95 10.81
CA ASN A 189 -24.52 18.40 9.70
C ASN A 189 -23.03 18.27 10.00
N GLY A 190 -22.62 18.57 11.24
CA GLY A 190 -21.25 18.40 11.70
C GLY A 190 -20.81 16.93 11.68
N PHE A 191 -21.68 16.02 12.08
CA PHE A 191 -21.43 14.57 12.01
C PHE A 191 -21.15 14.10 10.57
N PHE A 192 -22.01 14.47 9.61
CA PHE A 192 -21.79 14.10 8.20
C PHE A 192 -20.54 14.76 7.61
N ALA A 193 -20.29 16.03 7.91
CA ALA A 193 -19.06 16.71 7.49
C ALA A 193 -17.82 15.99 8.02
N ALA A 194 -17.83 15.56 9.29
CA ALA A 194 -16.75 14.79 9.89
C ALA A 194 -16.53 13.43 9.20
N LEU A 195 -17.61 12.71 8.84
CA LEU A 195 -17.51 11.45 8.09
C LEU A 195 -16.88 11.66 6.70
N PHE A 196 -17.31 12.69 5.96
CA PHE A 196 -16.74 13.01 4.65
C PHE A 196 -15.27 13.41 4.75
N LEU A 197 -14.90 14.24 5.74
CA LEU A 197 -13.50 14.62 5.99
C LEU A 197 -12.64 13.42 6.45
N GLY A 198 -13.18 12.55 7.31
CA GLY A 198 -12.51 11.32 7.74
C GLY A 198 -12.24 10.38 6.56
N SER A 199 -13.21 10.21 5.66
CA SER A 199 -13.02 9.46 4.42
C SER A 199 -12.01 10.13 3.48
N ALA A 200 -12.07 11.46 3.31
CA ALA A 200 -11.10 12.21 2.52
C ALA A 200 -9.67 12.00 3.02
N TRP A 201 -9.48 12.01 4.33
CA TRP A 201 -8.18 11.75 4.96
C TRP A 201 -7.68 10.32 4.71
N LEU A 202 -8.58 9.31 4.78
CA LEU A 202 -8.23 7.94 4.43
C LEU A 202 -7.82 7.80 2.95
N PHE A 203 -8.48 8.50 2.03
CA PHE A 203 -8.08 8.53 0.62
C PHE A 203 -6.70 9.17 0.41
N ARG A 204 -6.35 10.23 1.15
CA ARG A 204 -4.99 10.80 1.11
C ARG A 204 -3.93 9.83 1.61
N ARG A 205 -4.25 9.04 2.65
CA ARG A 205 -3.37 7.96 3.14
C ARG A 205 -3.23 6.80 2.14
N ALA A 206 -4.23 6.62 1.29
CA ALA A 206 -4.23 5.63 0.23
C ALA A 206 -3.51 6.10 -1.05
N GLU A 207 -2.82 7.26 -1.05
CA GLU A 207 -2.02 7.69 -2.19
C GLU A 207 -0.72 6.87 -2.29
N PRO A 208 -0.34 6.39 -3.50
CA PRO A 208 0.96 5.75 -3.69
C PRO A 208 2.05 6.78 -3.41
N ARG A 209 2.89 6.54 -2.40
CA ARG A 209 4.09 7.36 -2.19
C ARG A 209 5.03 7.15 -3.36
N LYS A 210 5.34 8.21 -4.12
CA LYS A 210 6.41 8.15 -5.12
C LYS A 210 7.72 7.85 -4.41
N PRO A 211 8.55 6.89 -4.89
CA PRO A 211 9.88 6.70 -4.34
C PRO A 211 10.67 8.02 -4.49
N PRO A 212 11.53 8.36 -3.51
CA PRO A 212 12.35 9.57 -3.60
C PRO A 212 13.17 9.53 -4.89
N VAL A 213 13.07 10.59 -5.69
CA VAL A 213 13.93 10.77 -6.86
C VAL A 213 15.31 11.09 -6.31
N LEU A 214 16.23 10.11 -6.35
CA LEU A 214 17.64 10.37 -6.12
C LEU A 214 18.11 11.34 -7.23
N ARG A 215 18.42 12.57 -6.85
CA ARG A 215 19.13 13.55 -7.70
C ARG A 215 20.61 13.48 -7.39
#